data_AF-A0A2C9XZA3-F1
#
_entry.id   AF-A0A2C9XZA3-F1
#
_cell.length_a   1.000
_cell.length_b   1.000
_cell.length_c   1.000
_cell.angle_alpha   90.00
_cell.angle_beta   90.00
_cell.angle_gamma   90.00
#
_symmetry.space_group_name_H-M   'P 1'
#
loop_
_entity.id
_entity.type
_entity.pdbx_description
1 polymer ?
#
loop_
_entity_poly.entity_id
_entity_poly.type
_entity_poly.pdbx_seq_one_letter_code
_entity_poly.pdbx_strand_id
1 'polypeptide(L)'
;MSSKEFKNFKRHGFTFDPKDPIGGISATSIHLEARNPDYIRNATSALGADYYIDNRNLDVTYKSPTKKGWPEWKIRSSFNFES
;
A
#
# COMPACT_ATOMS: atom_id res chain seq x y z
N MET A 1 -6.22 -1.54 8.91
CA MET A 1 -6.11 -3.02 9.01
C MET A 1 -5.84 -3.34 10.47
N SER A 2 -6.55 -4.28 11.08
CA SER A 2 -6.25 -4.77 12.43
C SER A 2 -4.95 -5.56 12.45
N SER A 3 -4.35 -5.75 13.64
CA SER A 3 -3.14 -6.58 13.80
C SER A 3 -3.33 -8.03 13.29
N LYS A 4 -4.54 -8.58 13.37
CA LYS A 4 -4.86 -9.94 12.90
C LYS A 4 -4.94 -10.00 11.38
N GLU A 5 -5.71 -9.09 10.77
CA GLU A 5 -5.79 -8.95 9.31
C GLU A 5 -4.39 -8.72 8.72
N PHE A 6 -3.56 -7.96 9.44
CA PHE A 6 -2.20 -7.71 9.04
C PHE A 6 -1.29 -8.95 9.07
N LYS A 7 -1.33 -9.75 10.15
CA LYS A 7 -0.59 -11.03 10.20
C LYS A 7 -1.02 -11.96 9.06
N ASN A 8 -2.31 -11.98 8.76
CA ASN A 8 -2.86 -12.76 7.65
C ASN A 8 -2.35 -12.25 6.30
N PHE A 9 -2.36 -10.94 6.09
CA PHE A 9 -1.86 -10.28 4.89
C PHE A 9 -0.37 -10.56 4.65
N LYS A 10 0.48 -10.54 5.67
CA LYS A 10 1.90 -10.93 5.49
C LYS A 10 2.07 -12.38 5.11
N ARG A 11 1.30 -13.27 5.73
CA ARG A 11 1.42 -14.72 5.50
C ARG A 11 0.93 -15.14 4.11
N HIS A 12 -0.13 -14.51 3.62
CA HIS A 12 -0.81 -14.94 2.39
C HIS A 12 -0.64 -13.96 1.23
N GLY A 13 -0.14 -12.76 1.49
CA GLY A 13 0.00 -11.72 0.50
C GLY A 13 -1.33 -11.08 0.11
N PHE A 14 -1.37 -10.56 -1.11
CA PHE A 14 -2.54 -10.04 -1.78
C PHE A 14 -2.84 -10.87 -3.02
N THR A 15 -4.13 -11.20 -3.22
CA THR A 15 -4.63 -11.72 -4.49
C THR A 15 -5.48 -10.66 -5.13
N PHE A 16 -5.08 -10.18 -6.30
CA PHE A 16 -5.86 -9.22 -7.07
C PHE A 16 -7.05 -9.91 -7.74
N ASP A 17 -8.25 -9.37 -7.53
CA ASP A 17 -9.45 -9.73 -8.28
C ASP A 17 -9.86 -8.54 -9.17
N PRO A 18 -9.83 -8.68 -10.50
CA PRO A 18 -10.25 -7.62 -11.42
C PRO A 18 -11.74 -7.28 -11.33
N LYS A 19 -12.56 -8.13 -10.68
CA LYS A 19 -13.98 -7.90 -10.44
C LYS A 19 -14.26 -7.20 -9.10
N ASP A 20 -13.24 -7.02 -8.26
CA ASP A 20 -13.40 -6.29 -6.99
C ASP A 20 -13.71 -4.81 -7.27
N PRO A 21 -14.87 -4.27 -6.82
CA PRO A 21 -15.24 -2.87 -7.02
C PRO A 21 -14.26 -1.89 -6.37
N ILE A 22 -13.44 -2.31 -5.40
CA ILE A 22 -12.40 -1.49 -4.78
C ILE A 22 -11.21 -1.27 -5.73
N GLY A 23 -11.03 -2.16 -6.71
CA GLY A 23 -10.05 -2.04 -7.77
C GLY A 23 -8.60 -2.22 -7.34
N GLY A 24 -8.36 -2.96 -6.24
CA GLY A 24 -7.04 -3.29 -5.71
C GLY A 24 -6.64 -2.54 -4.42
N ILE A 25 -5.46 -2.86 -3.90
CA ILE A 25 -4.91 -2.25 -2.67
C ILE A 25 -4.44 -0.82 -2.96
N SER A 26 -4.83 0.12 -2.10
CA SER A 26 -4.30 1.49 -2.17
C SER A 26 -2.88 1.56 -1.60
N ALA A 27 -1.97 2.21 -2.33
CA ALA A 27 -0.60 2.45 -1.89
C ALA A 27 -0.20 3.90 -2.16
N THR A 28 0.55 4.53 -1.26
CA THR A 28 1.08 5.89 -1.46
C THR A 28 2.55 5.83 -1.82
N SER A 29 2.94 6.44 -2.94
CA SER A 29 4.36 6.59 -3.26
C SER A 29 4.94 7.75 -2.47
N ILE A 30 6.06 7.49 -1.82
CA ILE A 30 6.84 8.48 -1.08
C ILE A 30 8.28 8.43 -1.55
N HIS A 31 8.93 9.59 -1.55
CA HIS A 31 10.38 9.69 -1.69
C HIS A 31 10.92 10.24 -0.37
N LEU A 32 10.61 9.52 0.71
CA LEU A 32 11.08 9.82 2.05
C LEU A 32 11.97 8.67 2.50
N GLU A 33 13.08 8.99 3.16
CA GLU A 33 13.85 7.96 3.84
C GLU A 33 12.95 7.24 4.85
N ALA A 34 13.06 5.91 4.88
CA ALA A 34 12.32 5.08 5.83
C ALA A 34 12.79 5.42 7.26
N ARG A 35 12.01 6.27 7.94
CA ARG A 35 12.20 6.61 9.35
C ARG A 35 11.36 5.68 10.22
N ASN A 36 10.42 6.26 10.98
CA ASN A 36 9.45 5.52 11.78
C ASN A 36 8.03 5.64 11.16
N PRO A 37 7.10 4.75 11.51
CA PRO A 37 5.73 4.77 10.98
C PRO A 37 4.99 6.08 11.21
N ASP A 38 5.17 6.74 12.36
CA ASP A 38 4.45 7.97 12.72
C ASP A 38 4.85 9.16 11.84
N TYR A 39 6.14 9.29 11.51
CA TYR A 39 6.63 10.30 10.57
C TYR A 39 5.95 10.17 9.22
N ILE A 40 5.75 8.94 8.77
CA ILE A 40 5.27 8.63 7.43
C ILE A 40 3.76 8.81 7.38
N ARG A 41 3.03 8.38 8.42
CA ARG A 41 1.59 8.68 8.58
C ARG A 41 1.35 10.19 8.57
N ASN A 42 2.17 10.96 9.28
CA ASN A 42 2.07 12.42 9.32
C ASN A 42 2.39 13.07 7.96
N ALA A 43 3.46 12.63 7.30
CA ALA A 43 3.89 13.19 6.02
C ALA A 43 2.91 12.87 4.88
N THR A 44 2.33 11.67 4.88
CA THR A 44 1.46 11.17 3.80
C THR A 44 -0.03 11.37 4.07
N SER A 45 -0.43 11.59 5.32
CA SER A 45 -1.82 11.45 5.77
C SER A 45 -2.42 10.06 5.50
N ALA A 46 -1.59 9.05 5.24
CA ALA A 46 -2.00 7.66 5.14
C ALA A 46 -2.12 7.07 6.55
N LEU A 47 -3.24 7.39 7.23
CA LEU A 47 -3.49 7.03 8.64
C LEU A 47 -3.52 5.51 8.92
N GLY A 48 -3.43 4.66 7.90
CA GLY A 48 -3.31 3.20 8.01
C GLY A 48 -2.06 2.61 7.33
N ALA A 49 -1.07 3.44 6.97
CA ALA A 49 0.19 2.95 6.45
C ALA A 49 1.02 2.36 7.60
N ASP A 50 1.08 1.03 7.63
CA ASP A 50 1.86 0.27 8.62
C ASP A 50 3.14 -0.33 8.01
N TYR A 51 3.27 -0.35 6.66
CA TYR A 51 4.38 -1.02 5.94
C TYR A 51 4.76 -0.32 4.64
N TYR A 52 5.96 -0.65 4.16
CA TYR A 52 6.49 -0.27 2.86
C TYR A 52 6.57 -1.51 1.99
N ILE A 53 6.23 -1.35 0.72
CA ILE A 53 6.52 -2.34 -0.31
C ILE A 53 7.30 -1.66 -1.41
N ASP A 54 8.24 -2.40 -2.00
CA ASP A 54 8.85 -1.99 -3.25
C ASP A 54 7.88 -2.35 -4.39
N ASN A 55 7.40 -1.33 -5.10
CA ASN A 55 6.42 -1.50 -6.17
C ASN A 55 7.06 -1.63 -7.56
N ARG A 56 8.40 -1.70 -7.68
CA ARG A 56 9.11 -1.71 -8.98
C ARG A 56 8.66 -2.82 -9.94
N ASN A 57 8.11 -3.92 -9.43
CA ASN A 57 7.65 -5.07 -10.22
C ASN A 57 6.14 -5.31 -10.15
N LEU A 58 5.35 -4.34 -9.65
CA LEU A 58 3.90 -4.49 -9.50
C LEU A 58 3.17 -3.66 -10.55
N ASP A 59 2.10 -4.20 -11.12
CA ASP A 59 1.14 -3.41 -11.89
C ASP A 59 0.40 -2.46 -10.96
N VAL A 60 0.48 -1.17 -11.28
CA VAL A 60 -0.12 -0.10 -10.50
C VAL A 60 -0.84 0.89 -11.40
N THR A 61 -2.00 1.36 -10.94
CA THR A 61 -2.76 2.42 -11.61
C THR A 61 -2.86 3.64 -10.73
N TYR A 62 -2.68 4.83 -11.30
CA TYR A 62 -2.87 6.07 -10.55
C TYR A 62 -4.33 6.20 -10.08
N LYS A 63 -4.52 6.60 -8.83
CA LYS A 63 -5.84 6.82 -8.23
C LYS A 63 -6.14 8.32 -8.10
N SER A 64 -5.39 8.98 -7.22
CA SER A 64 -5.56 10.39 -6.84
C SER A 64 -4.39 10.79 -5.94
N PRO A 65 -4.14 12.09 -5.68
CA PRO A 65 -3.19 12.45 -4.64
C PRO A 65 -3.83 12.29 -3.24
N THR A 66 -3.00 12.06 -2.23
CA THR A 66 -3.40 12.16 -0.81
C THR A 66 -3.73 13.61 -0.44
N LYS A 67 -4.29 13.84 0.75
CA LYS A 67 -4.53 15.19 1.30
C LYS A 67 -3.26 16.07 1.37
N LYS A 68 -2.07 15.45 1.37
CA LYS A 68 -0.77 16.13 1.41
C LYS A 68 -0.07 16.20 0.05
N GLY A 69 -0.75 15.81 -1.02
CA GLY A 69 -0.23 15.89 -2.40
C GLY A 69 0.60 14.70 -2.86
N TRP A 70 0.80 13.67 -2.02
CA TRP A 70 1.54 12.46 -2.43
C TRP A 70 0.72 11.61 -3.40
N PRO A 71 1.32 11.05 -4.47
CA PRO A 71 0.62 10.17 -5.39
C PRO A 71 0.11 8.90 -4.70
N GLU A 72 -1.19 8.63 -4.82
CA GLU A 72 -1.81 7.37 -4.41
C GLU A 72 -2.11 6.50 -5.64
N TRP A 73 -1.88 5.20 -5.47
CA TRP A 73 -1.93 4.17 -6.50
C TRP A 73 -2.85 3.04 -6.08
N LYS A 74 -3.34 2.29 -7.05
CA LYS A 74 -3.99 1.00 -6.89
C LYS A 74 -3.05 -0.10 -7.39
N ILE A 75 -2.66 -1.01 -6.50
CA ILE A 75 -1.93 -2.22 -6.87
C ILE A 75 -2.92 -3.22 -7.46
N ARG A 76 -2.68 -3.62 -8.71
CA ARG A 76 -3.49 -4.56 -9.50
C ARG A 76 -2.73 -5.83 -9.83
N SER A 77 -1.82 -6.21 -8.95
CA SER A 77 -1.04 -7.44 -9.04
C SER A 77 -1.20 -8.25 -7.77
N SER A 78 -1.28 -9.56 -7.93
CA SER A 78 -1.12 -10.48 -6.80
C SER A 78 0.35 -10.53 -6.40
N PHE A 79 0.63 -10.58 -5.11
CA PHE A 79 1.99 -10.70 -4.59
C PHE A 79 2.00 -11.30 -3.19
N ASN A 80 3.10 -11.94 -2.81
CA ASN A 80 3.37 -12.39 -1.45
C ASN A 80 4.62 -11.68 -0.91
N PHE A 81 4.81 -11.73 0.40
CA PHE A 81 5.95 -11.10 1.08
C PHE A 81 7.14 -12.04 1.26
N GLU A 82 6.98 -13.32 0.93
CA GLU A 82 8.01 -14.35 1.03
C GLU A 82 8.39 -14.79 -0.38
N SER A 83 9.62 -14.44 -0.78
CA SER A 83 10.39 -15.05 -1.86
C SER A 83 11.71 -15.53 -1.28
#